data_AF-A0A9N9N7M7-F1
#
_entry.id   AF-A0A9N9N7M7-F1
#
_cell.length_a   1.000
_cell.length_b   1.000
_cell.length_c   1.000
_cell.angle_alpha   90.00
_cell.angle_beta   90.00
_cell.angle_gamma   90.00
#
_symmetry.space_group_name_H-M   'P 1'
#
loop_
_entity.id
_entity.type
_entity.pdbx_description
1 polymer ?
#
loop_
_entity_poly.entity_id
_entity_poly.type
_entity_poly.pdbx_seq_one_letter_code
_entity_poly.pdbx_strand_id
1 'polypeptide(L)'
;MAEAFKSTITRSAELGDPAFSKIPQLIKNVSKKSFPRANLSEAHIWIPNHYDSEYAILEDHGTTHISVVDANEIAISRLPHLIISGVLKLWIQIFGSLFNDQMDDFTIPILPTIERFWPTPHNFPAPGKKPMLSTCSTIIKRPDGRFEMASSVRLTIIKFW
;
A
#
# COMPACT_ATOMS: atom_id res chain seq x y z
N MET A 1 9.80 -7.60 -14.80
CA MET A 1 9.59 -6.85 -13.54
C MET A 1 8.35 -5.97 -13.61
N ALA A 2 8.22 -5.09 -14.62
CA ALA A 2 7.06 -4.19 -14.77
C ALA A 2 5.68 -4.91 -14.78
N GLU A 3 5.50 -5.94 -15.60
CA GLU A 3 4.22 -6.67 -15.69
C GLU A 3 3.85 -7.40 -14.38
N ALA A 4 4.86 -7.87 -13.63
CA ALA A 4 4.63 -8.46 -12.32
C ALA A 4 4.13 -7.41 -11.30
N PHE A 5 4.66 -6.18 -11.34
CA PHE A 5 4.15 -5.08 -10.52
C PHE A 5 2.73 -4.69 -10.90
N LYS A 6 2.43 -4.53 -12.20
CA LYS A 6 1.07 -4.25 -12.67
C LYS A 6 0.07 -5.30 -12.16
N SER A 7 0.38 -6.59 -12.35
CA SER A 7 -0.46 -7.69 -11.88
C SER A 7 -0.69 -7.65 -10.36
N THR A 8 0.37 -7.37 -9.58
CA THR A 8 0.28 -7.33 -8.12
C THR A 8 -0.53 -6.13 -7.63
N ILE A 9 -0.35 -4.96 -8.26
CA ILE A 9 -1.14 -3.74 -8.00
C ILE A 9 -2.62 -3.96 -8.32
N THR A 10 -2.95 -4.60 -9.44
CA THR A 10 -4.35 -4.92 -9.75
C THR A 10 -4.94 -5.85 -8.70
N ARG A 11 -4.18 -6.83 -8.21
CA ARG A 11 -4.67 -7.78 -7.19
C ARG A 11 -4.78 -7.14 -5.80
N SER A 12 -4.01 -6.09 -5.48
CA SER A 12 -4.16 -5.40 -4.19
C SER A 12 -5.52 -4.73 -4.02
N ALA A 13 -6.25 -4.51 -5.12
CA ALA A 13 -7.65 -4.04 -5.12
C ALA A 13 -8.62 -4.97 -4.35
N GLU A 14 -8.21 -6.21 -4.09
CA GLU A 14 -9.01 -7.18 -3.36
C GLU A 14 -8.67 -7.27 -1.87
N LEU A 15 -7.65 -6.52 -1.44
CA LEU A 15 -7.29 -6.37 -0.05
C LEU A 15 -8.14 -5.28 0.60
N GLY A 16 -8.13 -5.26 1.93
CA GLY A 16 -8.93 -4.35 2.74
C GLY A 16 -8.69 -4.64 4.23
N ASP A 17 -9.61 -4.22 5.08
CA ASP A 17 -9.53 -4.55 6.50
C ASP A 17 -9.89 -6.04 6.73
N PRO A 18 -8.99 -6.86 7.33
CA PRO A 18 -9.28 -8.26 7.65
C PRO A 18 -10.48 -8.47 8.58
N ALA A 19 -10.86 -7.46 9.37
CA ALA A 19 -12.07 -7.54 10.21
C ALA A 19 -13.36 -7.43 9.39
N PHE A 20 -13.29 -6.88 8.16
CA PHE A 20 -14.43 -6.62 7.28
C PHE A 20 -14.40 -7.44 5.99
N SER A 21 -13.35 -8.23 5.75
CA SER A 21 -13.16 -8.99 4.51
C SER A 21 -12.40 -10.30 4.71
N LYS A 22 -12.69 -11.31 3.87
CA LYS A 22 -12.12 -12.66 3.97
C LYS A 22 -10.71 -12.75 3.34
N ILE A 23 -9.80 -11.89 3.79
CA ILE A 23 -8.41 -11.77 3.28
C ILE A 23 -7.51 -12.97 3.58
N PRO A 24 -7.61 -13.68 4.73
CA PRO A 24 -6.65 -14.74 5.05
C PRO A 24 -6.58 -15.88 4.02
N GLN A 25 -7.67 -16.14 3.30
CA GLN A 25 -7.70 -17.14 2.22
C GLN A 25 -7.00 -16.65 0.95
N LEU A 26 -7.13 -15.35 0.63
CA LEU A 26 -6.48 -14.72 -0.52
C LEU A 26 -4.96 -14.73 -0.33
N ILE A 27 -4.46 -14.31 0.83
CA ILE A 27 -3.01 -14.30 1.14
C ILE A 27 -2.43 -15.71 1.02
N LYS A 28 -3.09 -16.72 1.61
CA LYS A 28 -2.65 -18.13 1.52
C LYS A 28 -2.57 -18.65 0.09
N ASN A 29 -3.38 -18.13 -0.82
CA ASN A 29 -3.34 -18.53 -2.22
C ASN A 29 -2.23 -17.80 -2.97
N VAL A 30 -2.08 -16.49 -2.79
CA VAL A 30 -1.04 -15.66 -3.43
C VAL A 30 0.37 -16.10 -3.01
N SER A 31 0.58 -16.56 -1.77
CA SER A 31 1.88 -17.06 -1.30
C SER A 31 2.28 -18.42 -1.86
N LYS A 32 1.42 -19.14 -2.60
CA LYS A 32 1.77 -20.46 -3.15
C LYS A 32 2.66 -20.29 -4.39
N LYS A 33 3.72 -21.11 -4.49
CA LYS A 33 4.60 -21.15 -5.68
C LYS A 33 3.85 -21.48 -6.99
N SER A 34 2.71 -22.18 -6.87
CA SER A 34 1.83 -22.52 -7.98
C SER A 34 0.80 -21.44 -8.31
N PHE A 35 0.82 -20.29 -7.63
CA PHE A 35 -0.12 -19.22 -7.92
C PHE A 35 0.15 -18.73 -9.35
N PRO A 36 -0.87 -18.74 -10.23
CA PRO A 36 -0.65 -18.45 -11.64
C PRO A 36 -0.11 -17.04 -11.78
N ARG A 37 1.08 -16.93 -12.41
CA ARG A 37 1.58 -15.67 -12.96
C ARG A 37 0.66 -15.33 -14.12
N ALA A 38 -0.50 -14.72 -13.83
CA ALA A 38 -1.51 -14.45 -14.84
C ALA A 38 -0.88 -13.66 -15.99
N ASN A 39 -0.95 -14.22 -17.21
CA ASN A 39 -0.68 -13.57 -18.49
C ASN A 39 0.50 -12.58 -18.53
N LEU A 40 1.61 -12.90 -17.86
CA LEU A 40 2.84 -12.13 -18.00
C LEU A 40 3.41 -12.41 -19.39
N SER A 41 3.10 -11.55 -20.36
CA SER A 41 3.72 -11.59 -21.67
C SER A 41 5.18 -11.14 -21.54
N GLU A 42 6.12 -12.00 -21.93
CA GLU A 42 7.53 -11.60 -22.05
C GLU A 42 7.77 -10.73 -23.30
N ALA A 43 6.85 -10.79 -24.28
CA ALA A 43 7.01 -10.17 -25.59
C ALA A 43 6.28 -8.83 -25.74
N HIS A 44 5.36 -8.48 -24.84
CA HIS A 44 4.54 -7.29 -24.97
C HIS A 44 4.28 -6.62 -23.62
N ILE A 45 4.62 -5.34 -23.52
CA ILE A 45 4.28 -4.49 -22.37
C ILE A 45 2.93 -3.86 -22.68
N TRP A 46 1.89 -4.23 -21.94
CA TRP A 46 0.57 -3.68 -22.14
C TRP A 46 0.52 -2.22 -21.71
N ILE A 47 0.07 -1.35 -22.61
CA ILE A 47 -0.18 0.07 -22.32
C ILE A 47 -1.36 0.21 -21.33
N PRO A 48 -1.35 1.22 -20.43
CA PRO A 48 -2.33 1.38 -19.36
C PRO A 48 -3.81 1.33 -19.82
N ASN A 49 -4.12 1.78 -21.04
CA ASN A 49 -5.46 1.73 -21.62
C ASN A 49 -6.01 0.31 -21.83
N HIS A 50 -5.17 -0.74 -21.81
CA HIS A 50 -5.64 -2.12 -21.80
C HIS A 50 -6.38 -2.48 -20.49
N TYR A 51 -6.19 -1.67 -19.45
CA TYR A 51 -6.75 -1.87 -18.11
C TYR A 51 -7.74 -0.75 -17.70
N ASP A 52 -8.29 0.01 -18.66
CA ASP A 52 -9.17 1.18 -18.45
C ASP A 52 -8.62 2.16 -17.39
N SER A 53 -7.62 2.97 -17.71
CA SER A 53 -6.93 3.80 -16.71
C SER A 53 -6.61 5.20 -17.25
N GLU A 54 -7.51 6.16 -17.05
CA GLU A 54 -7.27 7.60 -17.28
C GLU A 54 -6.70 8.26 -16.01
N TYR A 55 -5.38 8.16 -15.79
CA TYR A 55 -4.74 8.70 -14.59
C TYR A 55 -3.65 9.74 -14.89
N ALA A 56 -3.70 10.87 -14.18
CA ALA A 56 -2.69 11.92 -14.15
C ALA A 56 -1.75 11.74 -12.94
N ILE A 57 -0.55 12.29 -13.08
CA ILE A 57 0.48 12.29 -12.04
C ILE A 57 0.04 13.27 -10.96
N LEU A 58 -0.05 12.81 -9.71
CA LEU A 58 -0.08 13.70 -8.54
C LEU A 58 1.31 13.67 -7.91
N GLU A 59 1.78 14.83 -7.47
CA GLU A 59 3.03 14.94 -6.72
C GLU A 59 2.92 14.11 -5.44
N ASP A 60 3.82 13.14 -5.28
CA ASP A 60 3.95 12.38 -4.04
C ASP A 60 4.69 13.25 -3.01
N HIS A 61 4.07 13.48 -1.87
CA HIS A 61 4.66 14.23 -0.76
C HIS A 61 5.64 13.41 0.08
N GLY A 62 5.88 12.14 -0.30
CA GLY A 62 6.84 11.25 0.32
C GLY A 62 6.40 10.77 1.71
N THR A 63 7.13 9.79 2.23
CA THR A 63 6.94 9.26 3.59
C THR A 63 8.27 9.06 4.27
N THR A 64 8.33 9.31 5.58
CA THR A 64 9.52 9.02 6.40
C THR A 64 9.47 7.59 6.87
N HIS A 65 10.54 6.81 6.68
CA HIS A 65 10.70 5.50 7.30
C HIS A 65 11.83 5.52 8.32
N ILE A 66 11.72 4.67 9.34
CA ILE A 66 12.71 4.51 10.40
C ILE A 66 12.99 3.01 10.55
N SER A 67 14.27 2.65 10.50
CA SER A 67 14.76 1.30 10.82
C SER A 67 15.80 1.40 11.93
N VAL A 68 15.66 0.59 12.98
CA VAL A 68 16.56 0.54 14.14
C VAL A 68 16.93 -0.92 14.38
N VAL A 69 18.20 -1.18 14.67
CA VAL A 69 18.70 -2.49 15.12
C VAL A 69 19.59 -2.30 16.32
N ASP A 70 19.43 -3.14 17.34
CA ASP A 70 20.30 -3.13 18.53
C ASP A 70 21.41 -4.20 18.45
N ALA A 71 22.28 -4.22 19.46
CA ALA A 71 23.38 -5.19 19.56
C ALA A 71 22.90 -6.64 19.76
N ASN A 72 21.64 -6.85 20.17
CA ASN A 72 21.03 -8.16 20.36
C ASN A 72 20.25 -8.63 19.11
N GLU A 73 20.45 -7.96 17.96
CA GLU A 73 19.74 -8.23 16.70
C GLU A 73 18.21 -8.02 16.79
N ILE A 74 17.73 -7.22 17.75
CA ILE A 74 16.35 -6.75 17.81
C ILE A 74 16.18 -5.64 16.78
N ALA A 75 15.41 -5.91 15.73
CA ALA A 75 15.16 -4.98 14.65
C ALA A 75 13.72 -4.44 14.66
N ILE A 76 13.58 -3.14 14.47
CA ILE A 76 12.31 -2.44 14.27
C ILE A 76 12.38 -1.76 12.91
N SER A 77 11.35 -1.94 12.08
CA SER A 77 11.14 -1.15 10.86
C SER A 77 9.75 -0.56 10.88
N ARG A 78 9.63 0.75 10.70
CA ARG A 78 8.35 1.46 10.77
C ARG A 78 8.27 2.59 9.75
N LEU A 79 7.13 2.67 9.08
CA LEU A 79 6.68 3.81 8.30
C LEU A 79 5.59 4.56 9.08
N PRO A 80 5.91 5.64 9.81
CA PRO A 80 4.88 6.54 10.33
C PRO A 80 4.12 7.21 9.17
N HIS A 81 2.80 7.00 9.11
CA HIS A 81 1.92 7.76 8.24
C HIS A 81 1.45 9.00 8.96
N LEU A 82 1.98 10.13 8.53
CA LEU A 82 1.41 11.43 8.79
C LEU A 82 1.21 12.07 7.43
N ILE A 83 0.15 11.65 6.75
CA ILE A 83 -0.29 12.36 5.55
C ILE A 83 -0.94 13.65 6.07
N ILE A 84 -0.34 14.77 5.68
CA ILE A 84 -0.87 16.11 5.87
C ILE A 84 -1.07 16.62 4.46
N SER A 85 -2.15 16.20 3.79
CA SER A 85 -2.63 17.00 2.67
C SER A 85 -2.83 18.42 3.20
N GLY A 86 -2.43 19.44 2.45
CA GLY A 86 -2.50 20.84 2.90
C GLY A 86 -3.91 21.34 3.29
N VAL A 87 -4.92 20.47 3.16
CA VAL A 87 -6.36 20.67 3.33
C VAL A 87 -6.82 20.42 4.78
N LEU A 88 -6.26 19.44 5.50
CA LEU A 88 -6.66 19.10 6.87
C LEU A 88 -5.57 19.52 7.88
N LYS A 89 -5.61 20.80 8.29
CA LYS A 89 -4.77 21.35 9.36
C LYS A 89 -5.56 21.44 10.67
N LEU A 90 -6.17 20.33 11.10
CA LEU A 90 -6.89 20.33 12.38
C LEU A 90 -5.90 20.14 13.52
N TRP A 91 -5.51 21.27 14.12
CA TRP A 91 -4.63 21.33 15.27
C TRP A 91 -5.42 21.40 16.56
N ILE A 92 -5.19 20.46 17.47
CA ILE A 92 -5.74 20.57 18.83
C ILE A 92 -4.73 21.29 19.70
N GLN A 93 -5.00 22.58 19.93
CA GLN A 93 -4.10 23.47 20.66
C GLN A 93 -3.79 23.03 22.09
N ILE A 94 -4.76 22.41 22.77
CA ILE A 94 -4.58 21.94 24.16
C ILE A 94 -3.64 20.73 24.27
N PHE A 95 -3.51 19.93 23.20
CA PHE A 95 -2.66 18.72 23.19
C PHE A 95 -1.42 18.87 22.31
N GLY A 96 -1.26 20.01 21.64
CA GLY A 96 -0.16 20.22 20.69
C GLY A 96 -0.09 19.15 19.59
N SER A 97 -1.25 18.58 19.21
CA SER A 97 -1.34 17.40 18.36
C SER A 97 -2.07 17.72 17.06
N LEU A 98 -1.57 17.16 15.97
CA LEU A 98 -2.17 17.24 14.64
C LEU A 98 -2.86 15.91 14.31
N PHE A 99 -4.08 15.98 13.76
CA PHE A 99 -4.71 14.79 13.20
C PHE A 99 -4.19 14.48 11.81
N ASN A 100 -4.08 13.19 11.50
CA ASN A 100 -3.82 12.74 10.14
C ASN A 100 -5.09 12.83 9.28
N ASP A 101 -4.92 12.73 7.97
CA ASP A 101 -6.01 12.62 7.00
C ASP A 101 -6.19 11.18 6.49
N GLN A 102 -5.79 10.19 7.28
CA GLN A 102 -5.73 8.77 6.92
C GLN A 102 -7.05 8.19 6.37
N MET A 103 -8.18 8.87 6.63
CA MET A 103 -9.49 8.55 6.05
C MET A 103 -9.55 8.73 4.52
N ASP A 104 -8.65 9.50 3.91
CA ASP A 104 -8.57 9.74 2.46
C ASP A 104 -8.13 8.48 1.69
N ASP A 105 -7.47 7.54 2.37
CA ASP A 105 -7.07 6.24 1.81
C ASP A 105 -8.26 5.29 1.56
N PHE A 106 -9.48 5.64 1.99
CA PHE A 106 -10.68 4.89 1.61
C PHE A 106 -11.10 5.22 0.18
N THR A 107 -11.54 4.18 -0.53
CA THR A 107 -12.23 4.39 -1.81
C THR A 107 -13.71 4.69 -1.58
N ILE A 108 -14.27 5.61 -2.35
CA ILE A 108 -15.71 5.89 -2.36
C ILE A 108 -16.30 5.48 -3.72
N PRO A 109 -17.56 5.04 -3.80
CA PRO A 109 -18.20 4.62 -5.05
C PRO A 109 -18.53 5.78 -6.01
N ILE A 110 -17.89 6.94 -5.84
CA ILE A 110 -18.03 8.15 -6.65
C ILE A 110 -16.63 8.44 -7.22
N LEU A 111 -16.55 9.10 -8.39
CA LEU A 111 -15.34 9.46 -9.17
C LEU A 111 -13.99 9.38 -8.42
N PRO A 112 -12.93 8.84 -9.05
CA PRO A 112 -11.67 8.50 -8.38
C PRO A 112 -11.16 9.66 -7.52
N THR A 113 -11.00 9.39 -6.22
CA THR A 113 -10.45 10.33 -5.25
C THR A 113 -9.00 10.66 -5.60
N ILE A 114 -8.45 11.63 -4.87
CA ILE A 114 -7.11 12.19 -5.06
C ILE A 114 -6.07 11.07 -5.17
N GLU A 115 -6.26 9.92 -4.54
CA GLU A 115 -5.56 8.69 -4.90
C GLU A 115 -6.36 7.88 -5.93
N ARG A 116 -5.88 7.92 -7.17
CA ARG A 116 -6.53 7.45 -8.39
C ARG A 116 -6.66 5.92 -8.52
N PHE A 117 -7.26 5.26 -7.54
CA PHE A 117 -7.61 3.85 -7.62
C PHE A 117 -9.06 3.68 -8.06
N TRP A 118 -9.33 2.68 -8.91
CA TRP A 118 -10.71 2.24 -9.13
C TRP A 118 -11.34 1.87 -7.77
N PRO A 119 -12.59 2.29 -7.50
CA PRO A 119 -13.22 2.02 -6.21
C PRO A 119 -13.32 0.53 -5.96
N THR A 120 -12.80 0.10 -4.82
CA THR A 120 -12.80 -1.31 -4.43
C THR A 120 -13.78 -1.48 -3.27
N PRO A 121 -14.83 -2.31 -3.41
CA PRO A 121 -15.80 -2.50 -2.32
C PRO A 121 -15.16 -2.96 -1.01
N HIS A 122 -14.02 -3.66 -1.10
CA HIS A 122 -13.22 -4.10 0.04
C HIS A 122 -12.60 -2.95 0.84
N ASN A 123 -12.42 -1.78 0.24
CA ASN A 123 -11.88 -0.57 0.87
C ASN A 123 -12.88 0.59 0.88
N PHE A 124 -14.18 0.31 1.00
CA PHE A 124 -15.19 1.35 1.33
C PHE A 124 -15.20 1.68 2.82
N PRO A 125 -15.48 2.94 3.21
CA PRO A 125 -15.49 3.35 4.60
C PRO A 125 -16.63 2.66 5.37
N ALA A 126 -16.35 2.25 6.60
CA ALA A 126 -17.33 1.73 7.55
C ALA A 126 -16.90 2.06 8.99
N PRO A 127 -17.84 2.19 9.95
CA PRO A 127 -17.50 2.45 11.34
C PRO A 127 -16.53 1.41 11.90
N GLY A 128 -15.41 1.87 12.47
CA GLY A 128 -14.38 1.00 13.05
C GLY A 128 -13.47 0.27 12.05
N LYS A 129 -13.71 0.43 10.74
CA LYS A 129 -12.88 -0.13 9.69
C LYS A 129 -11.60 0.69 9.51
N LYS A 130 -10.50 0.01 9.24
CA LYS A 130 -9.22 0.63 8.91
C LYS A 130 -9.07 0.77 7.39
N PRO A 131 -8.60 1.93 6.90
CA PRO A 131 -8.29 2.11 5.49
C PRO A 131 -7.08 1.25 5.09
N MET A 132 -7.04 0.86 3.81
CA MET A 132 -5.91 0.14 3.24
C MET A 132 -4.71 1.08 3.06
N LEU A 133 -3.51 0.60 3.41
CA LEU A 133 -2.26 1.35 3.28
C LEU A 133 -1.43 0.87 2.10
N SER A 134 -0.74 1.79 1.42
CA SER A 134 0.21 1.53 0.33
C SER A 134 1.65 1.26 0.82
N THR A 135 1.84 1.08 2.12
CA THR A 135 3.16 0.89 2.72
C THR A 135 3.41 -0.52 3.21
N CYS A 136 4.67 -0.92 3.17
CA CYS A 136 5.11 -2.23 3.59
C CYS A 136 6.42 -2.12 4.37
N SER A 137 6.39 -2.56 5.63
CA SER A 137 7.58 -2.74 6.47
C SER A 137 8.00 -4.21 6.45
N THR A 138 9.27 -4.45 6.13
CA THR A 138 9.84 -5.78 5.90
C THR A 138 11.07 -6.00 6.78
N ILE A 139 11.11 -7.14 7.46
CA ILE A 139 12.28 -7.64 8.19
C ILE A 139 12.74 -8.93 7.51
N ILE A 140 14.00 -8.95 7.09
CA ILE A 140 14.63 -10.11 6.45
C ILE A 140 15.56 -10.77 7.47
N LYS A 141 15.45 -12.08 7.58
CA LYS A 141 16.30 -12.93 8.40
C LYS A 141 17.00 -13.96 7.52
N ARG A 142 18.21 -14.33 7.92
CA ARG A 142 18.96 -15.42 7.33
C ARG A 142 18.32 -16.78 7.67
N PRO A 143 18.68 -17.86 6.97
CA PRO A 143 18.23 -19.21 7.29
C PRO A 143 18.57 -19.69 8.71
N ASP A 144 19.64 -19.15 9.30
CA ASP A 144 20.07 -19.41 10.68
C ASP A 144 19.28 -18.58 11.72
N GLY A 145 18.32 -17.76 11.28
CA GLY A 145 17.46 -16.94 12.13
C GLY A 145 18.03 -15.56 12.48
N ARG A 146 19.26 -15.25 12.08
CA ARG A 146 19.92 -13.98 12.37
C ARG A 146 19.35 -12.83 11.56
N PHE A 147 19.39 -11.63 12.13
CA PHE A 147 18.97 -10.43 11.43
C PHE A 147 19.83 -10.18 10.18
N GLU A 148 19.19 -9.83 9.07
CA GLU A 148 19.86 -9.46 7.83
C GLU A 148 19.57 -8.02 7.43
N MET A 149 18.29 -7.64 7.38
CA MET A 149 17.87 -6.34 6.88
C MET A 149 16.51 -5.91 7.44
N ALA A 150 16.35 -4.61 7.67
CA ALA A 150 15.09 -3.96 8.00
C ALA A 150 14.85 -2.83 7.01
N SER A 151 13.76 -2.91 6.24
CA SER A 151 13.43 -1.92 5.22
C SER A 151 11.93 -1.64 5.21
N SER A 152 11.57 -0.43 4.82
CA SER A 152 10.20 0.00 4.72
C SER A 152 10.05 0.86 3.48
N VAL A 153 9.03 0.58 2.69
CA VAL A 153 8.75 1.30 1.45
C VAL A 153 7.27 1.67 1.36
N ARG A 154 6.99 2.84 0.76
CA ARG A 154 5.67 3.18 0.24
C ARG A 154 5.65 2.88 -1.24
N LEU A 155 4.65 2.13 -1.69
CA LEU A 155 4.43 1.92 -3.10
C LEU A 155 3.60 3.09 -3.64
N THR A 156 4.28 4.06 -4.22
CA THR A 156 3.64 5.11 -5.01
C THR A 156 3.60 4.67 -6.46
N ILE A 157 2.41 4.56 -7.04
CA ILE A 157 2.26 4.23 -8.46
C ILE A 157 2.56 5.49 -9.26
N ILE A 158 3.84 5.64 -9.62
CA ILE A 158 4.29 6.62 -10.61
C ILE A 158 4.26 5.90 -11.96
N LYS A 159 3.65 6.54 -12.99
CA LYS A 159 3.61 6.02 -14.36
C LYS A 159 4.99 5.47 -14.77
N PHE A 160 5.05 4.19 -15.12
CA PHE A 160 6.11 3.70 -15.99
C PHE A 160 5.63 3.90 -17.42
N TRP A 161 6.11 5.00 -18.02
CA TRP A 161 6.10 5.41 -19.45
C TRP A 161 4.95 4.89 -20.32
#